data_AF-X8DEV1-F1
#
_entry.id   AF-X8DEV1-F1
#
_cell.length_a   1.000
_cell.length_b   1.000
_cell.length_c   1.000
_cell.angle_alpha   90.00
_cell.angle_beta   90.00
_cell.angle_gamma   90.00
#
_symmetry.space_group_name_H-M   'P 1'
#
loop_
_entity.id
_entity.type
_entity.pdbx_description
1 polymer ?
#
loop_
_entity_poly.entity_id
_entity_poly.type
_entity_poly.pdbx_seq_one_letter_code
_entity_poly.pdbx_strand_id
1 'polypeptide(L)' 'MRDLRIERGMTQEQLALDSGVTRNVLIDVEHGKRGLLYERLFDLAEALGVHVTELLNGD' A
#
# COMPACT_ATOMS: atom_id res chain seq x y z
N MET A 1 2.51 -5.18 3.60
CA MET A 1 2.09 -3.80 3.23
C MET A 1 1.68 -2.96 4.44
N ARG A 2 0.74 -3.42 5.28
CA ARG A 2 0.34 -2.72 6.52
C ARG A 2 1.53 -2.37 7.41
N ASP A 3 2.45 -3.30 7.63
CA ASP A 3 3.60 -3.08 8.52
C ASP A 3 4.55 -2.04 7.95
N LEU A 4 4.86 -2.11 6.65
CA LEU A 4 5.64 -1.09 5.94
C LEU A 4 5.04 0.33 6.08
N ARG A 5 3.71 0.45 6.08
CA ARG A 5 3.02 1.72 6.29
C ARG A 5 3.17 2.20 7.74
N ILE A 6 3.02 1.30 8.71
CA ILE A 6 3.14 1.61 10.14
C ILE A 6 4.57 2.00 10.51
N GLU A 7 5.57 1.29 9.99
CA GLU A 7 7.00 1.62 10.17
C GLU A 7 7.34 3.03 9.66
N ARG A 8 6.59 3.53 8.68
CA ARG A 8 6.72 4.88 8.13
C ARG A 8 5.90 5.94 8.86
N GLY A 9 5.18 5.55 9.90
CA GLY A 9 4.29 6.46 10.63
C GLY A 9 3.13 7.00 9.79
N MET A 10 2.79 6.34 8.67
CA MET A 10 1.74 6.78 7.77
C MET A 10 0.37 6.27 8.22
N THR A 11 -0.66 7.11 8.10
CA THR A 11 -2.05 6.66 8.21
C THR A 11 -2.52 6.03 6.89
N GLN A 12 -3.62 5.27 6.93
CA GLN A 12 -4.24 4.76 5.69
C GLN A 12 -4.72 5.90 4.79
N GLU A 13 -5.20 7.00 5.37
CA GLU A 13 -5.60 8.20 4.63
C GLU A 13 -4.42 8.80 3.87
N GLN A 14 -3.28 8.93 4.54
CA GLN A 14 -2.05 9.50 3.98
C GLN A 14 -1.53 8.64 2.83
N LEU A 15 -1.39 7.32 3.05
CA LEU A 15 -0.90 6.43 1.99
C LEU A 15 -1.86 6.38 0.79
N ALA A 16 -3.17 6.39 1.03
CA ALA A 16 -4.16 6.43 -0.03
C ALA A 16 -4.04 7.70 -0.89
N LEU A 17 -3.89 8.85 -0.23
CA LEU A 17 -3.68 10.14 -0.89
C LEU A 17 -2.40 10.13 -1.73
N ASP A 18 -1.29 9.69 -1.14
CA ASP A 18 0.04 9.73 -1.77
C ASP A 18 0.15 8.75 -2.94
N SER A 19 -0.52 7.59 -2.88
CA SER A 19 -0.49 6.59 -3.95
C SER A 19 -1.66 6.70 -4.92
N GLY A 20 -2.56 7.68 -4.76
CA GLY A 20 -3.74 7.87 -5.61
C GLY A 20 -4.78 6.76 -5.57
N VAL A 21 -4.74 5.86 -4.57
CA VAL A 21 -5.78 4.85 -4.36
C VAL A 21 -6.82 5.37 -3.38
N THR A 22 -8.02 4.78 -3.36
CA THR A 22 -8.97 5.14 -2.31
C THR A 22 -8.60 4.46 -1.00
N ARG A 23 -8.91 5.11 0.13
CA ARG A 23 -8.70 4.54 1.47
C ARG A 23 -9.39 3.18 1.64
N ASN A 24 -10.58 2.99 1.06
CA ASN A 24 -11.29 1.71 1.11
C ASN A 24 -10.56 0.60 0.35
N VAL A 25 -10.00 0.90 -0.83
CA VAL A 25 -9.15 -0.05 -1.56
C VAL A 25 -7.94 -0.44 -0.71
N LEU A 26 -7.28 0.54 -0.09
CA LEU A 26 -6.13 0.27 0.76
C LEU A 26 -6.49 -0.64 1.95
N ILE A 27 -7.63 -0.40 2.61
CA ILE A 27 -8.14 -1.25 3.71
C ILE A 27 -8.35 -2.70 3.25
N ASP A 28 -8.96 -2.90 2.09
CA ASP A 28 -9.24 -4.24 1.58
C ASP A 28 -7.94 -4.98 1.21
N VAL A 29 -6.95 -4.26 0.67
CA VAL A 29 -5.63 -4.81 0.33
C VAL A 29 -4.84 -5.16 1.59
N GLU A 30 -4.81 -4.29 2.60
CA GLU A 30 -4.12 -4.57 3.87
C GLU A 30 -4.70 -5.79 4.60
N HIS A 31 -5.98 -6.10 4.37
CA HIS A 31 -6.64 -7.28 4.93
C HIS A 31 -6.61 -8.50 3.99
N GLY A 32 -5.94 -8.41 2.83
CA GLY A 32 -5.88 -9.50 1.85
C GLY A 32 -7.23 -9.84 1.20
N LYS A 33 -8.24 -8.97 1.34
CA LYS A 33 -9.59 -9.17 0.77
C LYS A 33 -9.65 -8.87 -0.72
N ARG A 34 -8.68 -8.10 -1.23
CA ARG A 34 -8.65 -7.63 -2.61
C ARG A 34 -7.22 -7.53 -3.13
N GLY A 35 -7.00 -7.99 -4.35
CA GLY A 35 -5.77 -7.73 -5.11
C GLY A 35 -5.76 -6.35 -5.77
N LEU A 36 -4.57 -5.83 -6.07
CA LEU A 36 -4.38 -4.55 -6.75
C LEU A 36 -4.20 -4.74 -8.25
N LEU A 37 -4.51 -3.67 -9.00
CA LEU A 37 -4.02 -3.55 -10.38
C LEU A 37 -2.50 -3.41 -10.35
N TYR A 38 -1.83 -3.97 -11.37
CA TYR A 38 -0.37 -3.98 -11.45
C TYR A 38 0.26 -2.58 -11.36
N GLU A 39 -0.34 -1.59 -12.03
CA GLU A 39 0.09 -0.18 -11.96
C GLU A 39 0.10 0.37 -10.52
N ARG A 40 -0.88 -0.02 -9.69
CA ARG A 40 -1.03 0.50 -8.32
C ARG A 40 -0.02 -0.08 -7.35
N LEU A 41 0.62 -1.20 -7.69
CA LEU A 41 1.75 -1.70 -6.91
C LEU A 41 2.91 -0.71 -6.96
N PHE A 42 3.16 -0.06 -8.10
CA PHE A 42 4.23 0.92 -8.22
C PHE A 42 3.89 2.21 -7.50
N ASP A 43 2.68 2.74 -7.65
CA ASP A 43 2.24 3.95 -6.94
C ASP A 43 2.36 3.78 -5.41
N LEU A 44 1.97 2.60 -4.89
CA LEU A 44 2.10 2.29 -3.46
C LEU A 44 3.55 2.12 -3.02
N ALA A 45 4.37 1.48 -3.86
CA ALA A 45 5.78 1.31 -3.56
C ALA A 45 6.52 2.66 -3.54
N GLU A 46 6.19 3.56 -4.46
CA GLU A 46 6.70 4.93 -4.50
C GLU A 46 6.24 5.74 -3.29
N ALA A 47 4.95 5.71 -2.96
CA ALA A 47 4.41 6.41 -1.79
C ALA A 47 5.01 5.91 -0.46
N LEU A 48 5.31 4.61 -0.39
CA LEU A 48 6.06 4.04 0.72
C LEU A 48 7.57 4.26 0.56
N GLY A 49 8.13 4.62 -0.60
CA GLY A 49 9.59 4.63 -0.78
C GLY A 49 10.23 3.26 -0.48
N VAL A 50 9.61 2.18 -0.96
CA VAL A 50 10.14 0.81 -0.98
C VAL A 50 10.34 0.34 -2.41
N HIS A 51 11.12 -0.72 -2.59
CA HIS A 51 11.05 -1.47 -3.83
C HIS A 51 9.73 -2.25 -3.94
N VAL A 52 9.14 -2.33 -5.13
CA VAL A 52 7.83 -2.98 -5.34
C VAL A 52 7.77 -4.43 -4.87
N THR A 53 8.91 -5.14 -4.90
CA THR A 53 9.01 -6.52 -4.41
C THR A 53 8.77 -6.65 -2.90
N GLU A 54 9.02 -5.59 -2.12
CA GLU A 54 8.75 -5.57 -0.69
C GLU A 54 7.24 -5.61 -0.41
N LEU A 55 6.40 -5.20 -1.36
CA LEU A 55 4.94 -5.34 -1.26
C LEU A 55 4.45 -6.78 -1.49
N LEU A 56 5.28 -7.63 -2.10
CA LEU A 56 4.96 -9.02 -2.45
C LEU A 56 5.41 -10.01 -1.37
N ASN A 57 6.26 -9.57 -0.46
CA ASN A 57 6.64 -10.34 0.73
C ASN A 57 5.50 -10.19 1.75
N GLY A 58 4.46 -11.00 1.58
CA GLY A 58 3.38 -11.13 2.55
C GLY A 58 3.76 -12.10 3.66
N ASP A 59 3.70 -11.62 4.90
CA ASP A 59 3.16 -12.43 5.99
C ASP A 59 1.65 -12.21 6.07
#